data_AF-A0A4P5T193-F1
#
_entry.id   AF-A0A4P5T193-F1
#
_cell.length_a   1.000
_cell.length_b   1.000
_cell.length_c   1.000
_cell.angle_alpha   90.00
_cell.angle_beta   90.00
_cell.angle_gamma   90.00
#
_symmetry.space_group_name_H-M   'P 1'
#
loop_
_entity.id
_entity.type
_entity.pdbx_description
1 polymer ?
#
loop_
_entity_poly.entity_id
_entity_poly.type
_entity_poly.pdbx_seq_one_letter_code
_entity_poly.pdbx_strand_id
1 'polypeptide(L)'
;MKRLELNYLLLLKRILPMLFAAWAVSHESDITLWIERRESALLVGVFLLLSALLHPRLQRGLIVTLSYGVAFLALREAFRVFQYPAPLAASPVAYTRSLLLLTSAVFAITGAIHESLQKRSVVGRRFYTGAGAIYFLDHGITALLWAHSWQSLVFVFSGITCAIGAIFAEKFALMGTIETEARTAVAAETLIEKTVRRTEWHDTTEELTTPPGQ
;
A
#
# COMPACT_ATOMS: atom_id res chain seq x y z
N MET A 1 -19.31 13.08 25.13
CA MET A 1 -19.41 13.17 23.66
C MET A 1 -18.06 13.05 22.93
N LYS A 2 -17.00 13.80 23.28
CA LYS A 2 -15.70 13.77 22.55
C LYS A 2 -15.03 12.40 22.36
N ARG A 3 -15.19 11.43 23.27
CA ARG A 3 -14.61 10.06 23.11
C ARG A 3 -15.33 9.22 22.05
N LEU A 4 -16.64 9.40 21.86
CA LEU A 4 -17.42 8.66 20.87
C LEU A 4 -17.07 9.11 19.44
N GLU A 5 -16.92 10.42 19.24
CA GLU A 5 -16.51 10.99 17.94
C GLU A 5 -15.11 10.54 17.53
N LEU A 6 -14.18 10.48 18.49
CA LEU A 6 -12.81 9.99 18.22
C LEU A 6 -12.80 8.51 17.80
N ASN A 7 -13.58 7.66 18.46
CA ASN A 7 -13.68 6.24 18.12
C ASN A 7 -14.30 6.03 16.73
N TYR A 8 -15.31 6.82 16.38
CA TYR A 8 -15.95 6.77 15.07
C TYR A 8 -14.98 7.16 13.93
N LEU A 9 -14.23 8.25 14.12
CA LEU A 9 -13.23 8.68 13.14
C LEU A 9 -12.09 7.66 12.96
N LEU A 10 -11.69 6.97 14.03
CA LEU A 10 -10.69 5.91 13.96
C LEU A 10 -11.20 4.67 13.22
N LEU A 11 -12.45 4.27 13.45
CA LEU A 11 -13.10 3.18 12.72
C LEU A 11 -13.26 3.52 11.23
N LEU A 12 -13.74 4.72 10.92
CA LEU A 12 -13.92 5.17 9.55
C LEU A 12 -12.59 5.14 8.78
N LYS A 13 -11.50 5.62 9.38
CA LYS A 13 -10.17 5.58 8.77
C LYS A 13 -9.65 4.17 8.49
N ARG A 14 -10.09 3.17 9.26
CA ARG A 14 -9.70 1.76 9.07
C ARG A 14 -10.52 1.07 7.99
N ILE A 15 -11.81 1.40 7.90
CA ILE A 15 -12.74 0.74 6.97
C ILE A 15 -12.71 1.39 5.58
N LEU A 16 -12.41 2.70 5.49
CA LEU A 16 -12.41 3.44 4.22
C LEU A 16 -11.51 2.82 3.13
N PRO A 17 -10.28 2.37 3.40
CA PRO A 17 -9.44 1.69 2.40
C PRO A 17 -10.07 0.42 1.84
N MET A 18 -10.73 -0.37 2.70
CA MET A 18 -11.40 -1.60 2.32
C MET A 18 -12.62 -1.31 1.44
N LEU A 19 -13.45 -0.33 1.83
CA LEU A 19 -14.62 0.07 1.04
C LEU A 19 -14.22 0.62 -0.33
N PHE A 20 -13.18 1.47 -0.37
CA PHE A 20 -12.68 2.02 -1.61
C PHE A 20 -12.12 0.92 -2.53
N ALA A 21 -11.37 -0.04 -1.99
CA ALA A 21 -10.88 -1.18 -2.75
C ALA A 21 -12.03 -2.05 -3.29
N ALA A 22 -13.03 -2.35 -2.47
CA ALA A 22 -14.20 -3.13 -2.89
C ALA A 22 -15.00 -2.40 -4.00
N TRP A 23 -15.17 -1.08 -3.87
CA TRP A 23 -15.80 -0.25 -4.89
C TRP A 23 -15.01 -0.25 -6.20
N ALA A 24 -13.68 -0.08 -6.13
CA ALA A 24 -12.82 -0.07 -7.32
C ALA A 24 -12.85 -1.43 -8.05
N VAL A 25 -12.80 -2.54 -7.31
CA VAL A 25 -12.83 -3.90 -7.90
C VAL A 25 -14.20 -4.24 -8.49
N SER A 26 -15.29 -3.77 -7.88
CA SER A 26 -16.65 -3.98 -8.41
C SER A 26 -16.93 -3.17 -9.69
N HIS A 27 -16.25 -2.04 -9.88
CA HIS A 27 -16.39 -1.18 -11.06
C HIS A 27 -15.19 -1.27 -12.02
N GLU A 28 -14.36 -2.32 -11.91
CA GLU A 28 -13.16 -2.46 -12.73
C GLU A 28 -13.45 -2.41 -14.23
N SER A 29 -14.54 -3.04 -14.69
CA SER A 29 -14.93 -3.01 -16.10
C SER A 29 -15.20 -1.60 -16.60
N ASP A 30 -15.92 -0.81 -15.81
CA ASP A 30 -16.29 0.56 -16.18
C ASP A 30 -15.07 1.48 -16.16
N ILE A 31 -14.21 1.30 -15.15
CA ILE A 31 -12.93 2.02 -15.03
C ILE A 31 -12.03 1.69 -16.22
N THR A 32 -11.91 0.41 -16.58
CA THR A 32 -11.07 -0.05 -17.70
C THR A 32 -11.58 0.51 -19.02
N LEU A 33 -12.87 0.42 -19.29
CA LEU A 33 -13.49 1.02 -20.49
C LEU A 33 -13.30 2.53 -20.56
N TRP A 34 -13.34 3.21 -19.42
CA TRP A 34 -13.09 4.65 -19.36
C TRP A 34 -11.62 5.00 -19.63
N ILE A 35 -10.68 4.19 -19.12
CA ILE A 35 -9.23 4.34 -19.35
C ILE A 35 -8.87 4.05 -20.82
N GLU A 36 -9.41 2.99 -21.42
CA GLU A 36 -9.16 2.64 -22.83
C GLU A 36 -9.55 3.78 -23.78
N ARG A 37 -10.56 4.56 -23.43
CA ARG A 37 -10.99 5.75 -24.20
C ARG A 37 -10.10 6.97 -24.01
N ARG A 38 -9.14 6.93 -23.07
CA ARG A 38 -8.31 8.08 -22.66
C ARG A 38 -6.88 7.63 -22.42
N GLU A 39 -6.06 7.65 -23.46
CA GLU A 39 -4.63 7.26 -23.40
C GLU A 39 -3.85 7.96 -22.27
N SER A 40 -4.18 9.22 -21.96
CA SER A 40 -3.53 9.99 -20.89
C SER A 40 -3.94 9.58 -19.48
N ALA A 41 -5.05 8.87 -19.29
CA ALA A 41 -5.56 8.52 -17.97
C ALA A 41 -4.60 7.58 -17.22
N LEU A 42 -3.95 6.67 -17.93
CA LEU A 42 -2.97 5.75 -17.34
C LEU A 42 -1.74 6.51 -16.84
N LEU A 43 -1.21 7.44 -17.63
CA LEU A 43 -0.05 8.27 -17.23
C LEU A 43 -0.37 9.12 -15.99
N VAL A 44 -1.56 9.72 -15.94
CA VAL A 44 -2.02 10.48 -14.77
C VAL A 44 -2.16 9.56 -13.56
N GLY A 45 -2.72 8.36 -13.73
CA GLY A 45 -2.84 7.37 -12.66
C GLY A 45 -1.48 6.96 -12.10
N VAL A 46 -0.50 6.66 -12.96
CA VAL A 46 0.87 6.33 -12.56
C VAL A 46 1.52 7.51 -11.85
N PHE A 47 1.38 8.72 -12.37
CA PHE A 47 1.93 9.92 -11.74
C PHE A 47 1.33 10.16 -10.35
N LEU A 48 0.02 9.99 -10.19
CA LEU A 48 -0.66 10.09 -8.90
C LEU A 48 -0.20 9.00 -7.94
N LEU A 49 -0.01 7.77 -8.42
CA LEU A 49 0.49 6.65 -7.61
C LEU A 49 1.90 6.95 -7.09
N LEU A 50 2.81 7.39 -7.97
CA LEU A 50 4.18 7.76 -7.61
C LEU A 50 4.21 8.95 -6.65
N SER A 51 3.36 9.95 -6.88
CA SER A 51 3.20 11.11 -5.99
C SER A 51 2.67 10.70 -4.60
N ALA A 52 1.72 9.77 -4.54
CA ALA A 52 1.19 9.22 -3.29
C ALA A 52 2.23 8.38 -2.54
N LEU A 53 3.09 7.65 -3.26
CA LEU A 53 4.21 6.89 -2.70
C LEU A 53 5.26 7.78 -2.02
N LEU A 54 5.49 9.00 -2.55
CA LEU A 54 6.44 9.97 -1.97
C LEU A 54 5.96 10.53 -0.62
N HIS A 55 4.65 10.58 -0.37
CA HIS A 55 4.12 11.15 0.86
C HIS A 55 3.83 10.04 1.91
N PRO A 56 4.53 10.00 3.06
CA PRO A 56 4.51 8.86 3.99
C PRO A 56 3.14 8.62 4.66
N ARG A 57 2.24 9.61 4.64
CA ARG A 57 0.85 9.45 5.11
C ARG A 57 -0.04 8.81 4.04
N LEU A 58 0.16 9.17 2.76
CA LEU A 58 -0.62 8.62 1.65
C LEU A 58 -0.13 7.23 1.29
N GLN A 59 1.18 6.99 1.34
CA GLN A 59 1.81 5.69 1.12
C GLN A 59 1.14 4.57 1.95
N ARG A 60 0.90 4.81 3.25
CA ARG A 60 0.25 3.81 4.10
C ARG A 60 -1.18 3.50 3.64
N GLY A 61 -1.96 4.55 3.38
CA GLY A 61 -3.33 4.41 2.86
C GLY A 61 -3.34 3.64 1.54
N LEU A 62 -2.42 3.98 0.64
CA LEU A 62 -2.23 3.33 -0.65
C LEU A 62 -1.90 1.84 -0.50
N ILE A 63 -0.91 1.48 0.33
CA ILE A 63 -0.52 0.07 0.55
C ILE A 63 -1.70 -0.74 1.09
N VAL A 64 -2.41 -0.22 2.10
CA VAL A 64 -3.56 -0.91 2.70
C VAL A 64 -4.68 -1.07 1.66
N THR A 65 -4.98 -0.02 0.91
CA THR A 65 -6.01 -0.03 -0.14
C THR A 65 -5.66 -1.03 -1.25
N LEU A 66 -4.42 -1.01 -1.76
CA LEU A 66 -3.95 -1.94 -2.78
C LEU A 66 -3.95 -3.38 -2.27
N SER A 67 -3.59 -3.61 -1.00
CA SER A 67 -3.63 -4.94 -0.40
C SER A 67 -5.07 -5.48 -0.36
N TYR A 68 -6.05 -4.68 0.08
CA TYR A 68 -7.46 -5.09 -0.02
C TYR A 68 -7.90 -5.28 -1.48
N GLY A 69 -7.43 -4.46 -2.41
CA GLY A 69 -7.70 -4.60 -3.85
C GLY A 69 -7.24 -5.96 -4.38
N VAL A 70 -5.99 -6.33 -4.11
CA VAL A 70 -5.43 -7.65 -4.47
C VAL A 70 -6.24 -8.78 -3.82
N ALA A 71 -6.65 -8.62 -2.55
CA ALA A 71 -7.47 -9.62 -1.89
C ALA A 71 -8.81 -9.85 -2.59
N PHE A 72 -9.53 -8.76 -2.93
CA PHE A 72 -10.82 -8.87 -3.60
C PHE A 72 -10.70 -9.39 -5.04
N LEU A 73 -9.67 -8.98 -5.77
CA LEU A 73 -9.37 -9.51 -7.10
C LEU A 73 -9.10 -11.02 -7.04
N ALA A 74 -8.17 -11.43 -6.17
CA ALA A 74 -7.82 -12.83 -5.99
C ALA A 74 -9.02 -13.68 -5.54
N LEU A 75 -9.86 -13.15 -4.64
CA LEU A 75 -11.09 -13.84 -4.20
C LEU A 75 -12.09 -13.99 -5.35
N ARG A 76 -12.36 -12.92 -6.11
CA ARG A 76 -13.26 -12.93 -7.26
C ARG A 76 -12.78 -13.92 -8.32
N GLU A 77 -11.48 -13.98 -8.57
CA GLU A 77 -10.88 -14.88 -9.57
C GLU A 77 -10.82 -16.33 -9.10
N ALA A 78 -10.58 -16.58 -7.81
CA ALA A 78 -10.57 -17.93 -7.25
C ALA A 78 -11.92 -18.64 -7.41
N PHE A 79 -13.03 -17.88 -7.41
CA PHE A 79 -14.38 -18.41 -7.61
C PHE A 79 -14.89 -18.27 -9.04
N ARG A 80 -14.14 -17.62 -9.93
CA ARG A 80 -14.52 -17.52 -11.34
C ARG A 80 -14.24 -18.86 -12.01
N VAL A 81 -15.25 -19.42 -12.68
CA VAL A 81 -15.07 -20.64 -13.49
C VAL A 81 -14.13 -20.29 -14.66
N PHE A 82 -12.87 -20.67 -14.52
CA PHE A 82 -11.88 -20.48 -15.56
C PHE A 82 -11.98 -21.64 -16.56
N GLN A 83 -12.32 -21.33 -17.81
CA GLN A 83 -12.34 -22.34 -18.87
C GLN A 83 -10.91 -22.57 -19.38
N TYR A 84 -10.25 -23.59 -18.83
CA TYR A 84 -8.98 -24.05 -19.35
C TYR A 84 -9.18 -24.76 -20.70
N PRO A 85 -8.22 -24.67 -21.63
CA PRO A 85 -8.24 -25.49 -22.83
C PRO A 85 -8.24 -26.98 -22.45
N ALA A 86 -8.86 -27.81 -23.29
CA ALA A 86 -9.14 -29.23 -23.05
C ALA A 86 -8.01 -30.06 -22.37
N PRO A 87 -6.70 -29.90 -22.69
CA PRO A 87 -5.65 -30.69 -22.01
C PRO A 87 -5.44 -30.34 -20.53
N LEU A 88 -5.90 -29.17 -20.06
CA LEU A 88 -5.71 -28.68 -18.69
C LEU A 88 -7.02 -28.60 -17.88
N ALA A 89 -8.18 -28.71 -18.53
CA ALA A 89 -9.49 -28.59 -17.88
C ALA A 89 -9.79 -29.71 -16.85
N ALA A 90 -9.21 -30.89 -17.01
CA ALA A 90 -9.39 -32.03 -16.11
C ALA A 90 -8.22 -32.24 -15.13
N SER A 91 -7.27 -31.30 -15.08
CA SER A 91 -6.02 -31.45 -14.34
C SER A 91 -6.12 -30.85 -12.93
N PRO A 92 -5.41 -31.42 -11.92
CA PRO A 92 -5.29 -30.82 -10.58
C PRO A 92 -4.78 -29.36 -10.59
N VAL A 93 -4.25 -28.89 -11.72
CA VAL A 93 -3.84 -27.51 -11.97
C VAL A 93 -4.95 -26.48 -11.73
N ALA A 94 -6.22 -26.80 -12.05
CA ALA A 94 -7.32 -25.87 -11.81
C ALA A 94 -7.58 -25.65 -10.30
N TYR A 95 -7.47 -26.72 -9.51
CA TYR A 95 -7.62 -26.67 -8.06
C TYR A 95 -6.44 -25.96 -7.38
N THR A 96 -5.21 -26.26 -7.82
CA THR A 96 -4.01 -25.61 -7.25
C THR A 96 -4.01 -24.12 -7.48
N ARG A 97 -4.43 -23.65 -8.67
CA ARG A 97 -4.58 -22.20 -8.92
C ARG A 97 -5.56 -21.54 -7.96
N SER A 98 -6.74 -22.12 -7.80
CA SER A 98 -7.77 -21.57 -6.91
C SER A 98 -7.26 -21.47 -5.47
N LEU A 99 -6.53 -22.49 -5.01
CA LEU A 99 -5.87 -22.49 -3.70
C LEU A 99 -4.77 -21.42 -3.59
N LEU A 100 -3.96 -21.21 -4.64
CA LEU A 100 -2.95 -20.15 -4.66
C LEU A 100 -3.59 -18.76 -4.57
N LEU A 101 -4.66 -18.51 -5.32
CA LEU A 101 -5.39 -17.23 -5.26
C LEU A 101 -6.04 -17.01 -3.89
N LEU A 102 -6.65 -18.04 -3.29
CA LEU A 102 -7.16 -17.95 -1.91
C LEU A 102 -6.04 -17.65 -0.91
N THR A 103 -4.88 -18.28 -1.07
CA THR A 103 -3.71 -18.03 -0.20
C THR A 103 -3.22 -16.59 -0.36
N SER A 104 -3.17 -16.08 -1.60
CA SER A 104 -2.86 -14.68 -1.88
C SER A 104 -3.86 -13.73 -1.20
N ALA A 105 -5.16 -14.03 -1.28
CA ALA A 105 -6.19 -13.23 -0.63
C ALA A 105 -6.02 -13.19 0.91
N VAL A 106 -5.76 -14.35 1.53
CA VAL A 106 -5.51 -14.43 2.99
C VAL A 106 -4.28 -13.61 3.38
N PHE A 107 -3.18 -13.72 2.62
CA PHE A 107 -1.97 -12.95 2.87
C PHE A 107 -2.22 -11.45 2.68
N ALA A 108 -2.95 -11.05 1.66
CA ALA A 108 -3.26 -9.65 1.38
C ALA A 108 -4.13 -9.03 2.49
N ILE A 109 -5.17 -9.74 2.95
CA ILE A 109 -6.02 -9.30 4.07
C ILE A 109 -5.20 -9.20 5.36
N THR A 110 -4.39 -10.21 5.66
CA THR A 110 -3.54 -10.24 6.86
C THR A 110 -2.53 -9.10 6.83
N GLY A 111 -1.89 -8.87 5.68
CA GLY A 111 -0.97 -7.75 5.45
C GLY A 111 -1.65 -6.38 5.63
N ALA A 112 -2.85 -6.20 5.08
CA ALA A 112 -3.63 -4.98 5.21
C ALA A 112 -4.02 -4.71 6.68
N ILE A 113 -4.47 -5.74 7.41
CA ILE A 113 -4.80 -5.64 8.84
C ILE A 113 -3.56 -5.24 9.63
N HIS A 114 -2.44 -5.95 9.47
CA HIS A 114 -1.21 -5.64 10.20
C HIS A 114 -0.72 -4.22 9.91
N GLU A 115 -0.71 -3.78 8.64
CA GLU A 115 -0.27 -2.43 8.28
C GLU A 115 -1.26 -1.34 8.74
N SER A 116 -2.56 -1.67 8.90
CA SER A 116 -3.57 -0.77 9.47
C SER A 116 -3.45 -0.61 10.99
N LEU A 117 -2.96 -1.64 11.69
CA LEU A 117 -2.76 -1.62 13.14
C LEU A 117 -1.40 -1.01 13.50
N GLN A 118 -0.34 -1.42 12.82
CA GLN A 118 1.03 -0.97 13.07
C GLN A 118 1.65 -0.46 11.77
N LYS A 119 2.05 0.81 11.77
CA LYS A 119 2.71 1.42 10.62
C LYS A 119 4.07 0.76 10.41
N ARG A 120 4.35 0.30 9.18
CA ARG A 120 5.62 -0.35 8.77
C ARG A 120 5.90 -1.66 9.50
N SER A 121 4.88 -2.46 9.74
CA SER A 121 5.06 -3.79 10.35
C SER A 121 5.85 -4.70 9.40
N VAL A 122 6.94 -5.31 9.87
CA VAL A 122 7.72 -6.28 9.07
C VAL A 122 6.83 -7.45 8.62
N VAL A 123 5.99 -7.92 9.52
CA VAL A 123 5.03 -9.00 9.26
C VAL A 123 4.02 -8.58 8.21
N GLY A 124 3.44 -7.37 8.34
CA GLY A 124 2.55 -6.80 7.35
C GLY A 124 3.19 -6.72 5.96
N ARG A 125 4.46 -6.27 5.91
CA ARG A 125 5.27 -6.23 4.68
C ARG A 125 5.41 -7.58 4.03
N ARG A 126 5.88 -8.58 4.77
CA ARG A 126 6.03 -9.96 4.26
C ARG A 126 4.73 -10.48 3.66
N PHE A 127 3.61 -10.25 4.34
CA PHE A 127 2.31 -10.73 3.89
C PHE A 127 1.81 -10.00 2.63
N TYR A 128 1.83 -8.67 2.58
CA TYR A 128 1.34 -7.98 1.36
C TYR A 128 2.28 -8.19 0.17
N THR A 129 3.61 -8.24 0.37
CA THR A 129 4.55 -8.56 -0.73
C THR A 129 4.45 -10.02 -1.14
N GLY A 130 4.24 -10.93 -0.19
CA GLY A 130 4.00 -12.35 -0.49
C GLY A 130 2.71 -12.56 -1.27
N ALA A 131 1.63 -11.85 -0.90
CA ALA A 131 0.37 -11.88 -1.65
C ALA A 131 0.56 -11.40 -3.09
N GLY A 132 1.27 -10.28 -3.28
CA GLY A 132 1.62 -9.76 -4.60
C GLY A 132 2.48 -10.73 -5.41
N ALA A 133 3.44 -11.40 -4.78
CA ALA A 133 4.27 -12.40 -5.43
C ALA A 133 3.43 -13.55 -5.98
N ILE A 134 2.56 -14.13 -5.16
CA ILE A 134 1.67 -15.22 -5.58
C ILE A 134 0.74 -14.76 -6.70
N TYR A 135 0.10 -13.60 -6.54
CA TYR A 135 -0.87 -13.08 -7.49
C TYR A 135 -0.24 -12.79 -8.86
N PHE A 136 0.87 -12.04 -8.89
CA PHE A 136 1.53 -11.66 -10.13
C PHE A 136 2.26 -12.82 -10.81
N LEU A 137 2.82 -13.77 -10.03
CA LEU A 137 3.41 -14.98 -10.62
C LEU A 137 2.33 -15.87 -11.24
N ASP A 138 1.19 -16.07 -10.57
CA ASP A 138 0.08 -16.86 -11.12
C ASP A 138 -0.40 -16.28 -12.47
N HIS A 139 -0.69 -14.98 -12.49
CA HIS A 139 -1.14 -14.28 -13.70
C HIS A 139 -0.05 -14.23 -14.77
N GLY A 140 1.19 -13.96 -14.39
CA GLY A 140 2.32 -13.89 -15.31
C GLY A 140 2.61 -15.22 -15.99
N ILE A 141 2.69 -16.31 -15.21
CA ILE A 141 2.95 -17.66 -15.74
C ILE A 141 1.78 -18.12 -16.61
N THR A 142 0.54 -17.94 -16.15
CA THR A 142 -0.65 -18.32 -16.92
C THR A 142 -0.71 -17.54 -18.25
N ALA A 143 -0.47 -16.24 -18.22
CA ALA A 143 -0.45 -15.42 -19.43
C ALA A 143 0.72 -15.74 -20.36
N LEU A 144 1.91 -16.06 -19.82
CA LEU A 144 3.09 -16.40 -20.60
C LEU A 144 2.89 -17.73 -21.34
N LEU A 145 2.28 -18.71 -20.69
CA LEU A 145 1.96 -19.99 -21.33
C LEU A 145 0.96 -19.84 -22.48
N TRP A 146 0.13 -18.78 -22.50
CA TRP A 146 -1.01 -18.69 -23.41
C TRP A 146 -0.89 -17.55 -24.42
N ALA A 147 -0.77 -16.31 -23.94
CA ALA A 147 -0.81 -15.11 -24.77
C ALA A 147 0.58 -14.65 -25.23
N HIS A 148 1.65 -15.13 -24.60
CA HIS A 148 3.05 -14.81 -24.95
C HIS A 148 3.29 -13.29 -25.13
N SER A 149 2.64 -12.48 -24.31
CA SER A 149 2.64 -11.03 -24.44
C SER A 149 3.73 -10.40 -23.60
N TRP A 150 4.20 -9.20 -23.99
CA TRP A 150 5.15 -8.42 -23.18
C TRP A 150 4.62 -8.16 -21.76
N GLN A 151 3.30 -8.00 -21.64
CA GLN A 151 2.61 -7.81 -20.36
C GLN A 151 2.80 -9.01 -19.41
N SER A 152 2.83 -10.25 -19.92
CA SER A 152 3.09 -11.42 -19.09
C SER A 152 4.48 -11.40 -18.45
N LEU A 153 5.50 -10.91 -19.18
CA LEU A 153 6.85 -10.77 -18.63
C LEU A 153 6.87 -9.73 -17.51
N VAL A 154 6.19 -8.61 -17.70
CA VAL A 154 6.07 -7.57 -16.67
C VAL A 154 5.43 -8.12 -15.39
N PHE A 155 4.39 -8.95 -15.51
CA PHE A 155 3.78 -9.60 -14.35
C PHE A 155 4.74 -10.58 -13.66
N VAL A 156 5.45 -11.42 -14.42
CA VAL A 156 6.44 -12.34 -13.84
C VAL A 156 7.54 -11.58 -13.10
N PHE A 157 8.12 -10.55 -13.71
CA PHE A 157 9.16 -9.72 -13.06
C PHE A 157 8.62 -9.00 -11.82
N SER A 158 7.39 -8.49 -11.88
CA SER A 158 6.74 -7.87 -10.72
C SER A 158 6.57 -8.88 -9.58
N GLY A 159 6.14 -10.10 -9.90
CA GLY A 159 6.00 -11.20 -8.95
C GLY A 159 7.32 -11.61 -8.30
N ILE A 160 8.40 -11.73 -9.08
CA ILE A 160 9.75 -12.01 -8.57
C ILE A 160 10.22 -10.87 -7.65
N THR A 161 10.01 -9.61 -8.06
CA THR A 161 10.38 -8.45 -7.25
C THR A 161 9.63 -8.45 -5.92
N CYS A 162 8.35 -8.79 -5.93
CA CYS A 162 7.55 -8.97 -4.71
C CYS A 162 8.06 -10.13 -3.83
N ALA A 163 8.49 -11.25 -4.43
CA ALA A 163 9.05 -12.38 -3.69
C ALA A 163 10.37 -12.01 -2.98
N ILE A 164 11.26 -11.30 -3.69
CA ILE A 164 12.48 -10.72 -3.10
C ILE A 164 12.11 -9.76 -1.97
N GLY A 165 11.13 -8.89 -2.19
CA GLY A 165 10.59 -7.97 -1.17
C GLY A 165 10.09 -8.69 0.07
N ALA A 166 9.45 -9.86 -0.06
CA ALA A 166 8.98 -10.67 1.06
C ALA A 166 10.15 -11.26 1.86
N ILE A 167 11.17 -11.79 1.19
CA ILE A 167 12.36 -12.38 1.83
C ILE A 167 13.15 -11.30 2.58
N PHE A 168 13.38 -10.15 1.94
CA PHE A 168 14.21 -9.07 2.48
C PHE A 168 13.42 -7.98 3.24
N ALA A 169 12.13 -8.21 3.53
CA ALA A 169 11.23 -7.23 4.16
C ALA A 169 11.81 -6.63 5.46
N GLU A 170 12.53 -7.44 6.22
CA GLU A 170 13.16 -7.05 7.49
C GLU A 170 14.31 -6.06 7.27
N LYS A 171 15.19 -6.31 6.30
CA LYS A 171 16.27 -5.38 5.94
C LYS A 171 15.73 -4.04 5.45
N PHE A 172 14.65 -4.06 4.66
CA PHE A 172 13.99 -2.83 4.20
C PHE A 172 13.22 -2.09 5.29
N ALA A 173 12.75 -2.79 6.32
CA ALA A 173 12.12 -2.13 7.47
C ALA A 173 13.17 -1.35 8.28
N LEU A 174 14.33 -1.96 8.53
CA LEU A 174 15.44 -1.35 9.27
C LEU A 174 16.02 -0.12 8.56
N MET A 175 16.21 -0.15 7.25
CA MET A 175 16.67 1.03 6.49
C MET A 175 15.64 2.17 6.55
N GLY A 176 14.36 1.86 6.47
CA GLY A 176 13.29 2.84 6.50
C GLY A 176 13.05 3.48 7.88
N THR A 177 13.34 2.78 8.98
CA THR A 177 13.27 3.36 10.34
C THR A 177 14.41 4.35 10.55
N ILE A 178 15.64 3.98 10.18
CA ILE A 178 16.83 4.85 10.31
C ILE A 178 16.63 6.19 9.58
N GLU A 179 16.12 6.15 8.34
CA GLU A 179 15.90 7.38 7.55
C GLU A 179 14.78 8.26 8.13
N THR A 180 13.77 7.65 8.75
CA THR A 180 12.63 8.39 9.30
C THR A 180 12.96 8.98 10.67
N GLU A 181 13.72 8.25 11.49
CA GLU A 181 14.27 8.77 12.74
C GLU A 181 15.19 9.96 12.49
N ALA A 182 16.08 9.86 11.48
CA ALA A 182 16.93 10.97 11.07
C ALA A 182 16.12 12.21 10.65
N ARG A 183 15.06 12.05 9.83
CA ARG A 183 14.19 13.17 9.44
C ARG A 183 13.37 13.74 10.61
N THR A 184 12.93 12.91 11.55
CA THR A 184 12.21 13.40 12.74
C THR A 184 13.14 14.08 13.74
N ALA A 185 14.39 13.65 13.86
CA ALA A 185 15.39 14.32 14.68
C ALA A 185 15.65 15.73 14.15
N VAL A 186 15.89 15.88 12.84
CA VAL A 186 16.07 17.18 12.18
C VAL A 186 14.82 18.06 12.30
N ALA A 187 13.62 17.48 12.19
CA ALA A 187 12.36 18.23 12.34
C ALA A 187 12.09 18.66 13.79
N ALA A 188 12.51 17.87 14.79
CA ALA A 188 12.42 18.23 16.20
C ALA A 188 13.42 19.32 16.57
N GLU A 189 14.65 19.22 16.05
CA GLU A 189 15.72 20.20 16.24
C GLU A 189 15.34 21.56 15.66
N THR A 190 14.76 21.59 14.45
CA THR A 190 14.24 22.83 13.84
C THR A 190 13.00 23.41 14.55
N LEU A 191 12.19 22.58 15.21
CA LEU A 191 11.08 23.05 16.06
C LEU A 191 11.59 23.63 17.37
N ILE A 192 12.59 23.00 17.99
CA ILE A 192 13.26 23.49 19.20
C ILE A 192 13.95 24.81 18.86
N GLU A 193 14.70 24.91 17.77
CA GLU A 193 15.36 26.15 17.33
C GLU A 193 14.36 27.29 17.08
N LYS A 194 13.23 27.00 16.43
CA LYS A 194 12.15 27.98 16.25
C LYS A 194 11.49 28.40 17.57
N THR A 195 11.36 27.48 18.51
CA THR A 195 10.77 27.78 19.82
C THR A 195 11.74 28.59 20.66
N VAL A 196 13.02 28.21 20.71
CA VAL A 196 14.11 28.94 21.39
C VAL A 196 14.26 30.34 20.82
N ARG A 197 14.36 30.51 19.49
CA ARG A 197 14.37 31.85 18.87
C ARG A 197 13.15 32.68 19.24
N ARG A 198 11.96 32.07 19.33
CA ARG A 198 10.74 32.81 19.69
C ARG A 198 10.76 33.25 21.15
N THR A 199 11.34 32.44 22.05
CA THR A 199 11.53 32.80 23.46
C THR A 199 12.60 33.88 23.62
N GLU A 200 13.75 33.75 22.95
CA GLU A 200 14.83 34.75 22.98
C GLU A 200 14.37 36.14 22.52
N TRP A 201 13.52 36.21 21.49
CA TRP A 201 12.93 37.46 21.01
C TRP A 201 11.92 38.08 21.97
N HIS A 202 11.28 37.30 22.84
CA HIS A 202 10.37 37.81 23.85
C HIS A 202 11.13 38.32 25.08
N ASP A 203 12.19 37.64 25.50
CA ASP A 203 13.03 38.04 26.64
C ASP A 203 13.80 39.34 26.37
N THR A 204 14.27 39.57 25.13
CA THR A 204 14.97 40.83 24.80
C THR A 204 14.07 42.07 24.88
N THR A 205 12.75 41.92 24.68
CA THR A 205 11.79 43.03 24.81
C THR A 205 11.45 43.37 26.25
N GLU A 206 11.44 42.41 27.17
CA GLU A 206 11.16 42.68 28.58
C GLU A 206 12.33 43.43 29.25
N GLU A 207 13.57 43.05 28.94
CA GLU A 207 14.78 43.66 29.52
C GLU A 207 15.02 45.13 29.09
N LEU A 208 14.42 45.56 27.98
CA LEU A 208 14.47 46.95 27.48
C LEU A 208 13.37 47.86 28.06
N THR A 209 12.40 47.30 28.80
CA THR A 209 11.26 48.06 29.34
C THR A 209 11.29 48.27 30.85
N THR A 210 12.19 47.60 31.57
CA THR A 210 12.44 47.84 32.99
C THR A 210 13.51 48.92 33.19
N PRO A 211 13.16 50.12 33.66
CA PRO A 211 14.15 51.12 34.00
C PRO A 211 15.01 50.61 35.19
N PRO A 212 16.34 50.83 35.17
CA PRO A 212 17.19 50.43 36.27
C PRO A 212 16.90 51.32 37.48
N GLY A 213 16.35 50.72 38.53
CA GLY A 213 16.25 51.31 39.86
C GLY A 213 14.94 52.06 40.12
N GLN A 214 13.99 51.36 40.72
CA GLN A 214 13.18 51.85 41.85
C GLN A 214 13.04 50.73 42.87
#